data_AF-B0TP44-F1
#
_entry.id   AF-B0TP44-F1
#
_cell.length_a   1.000
_cell.length_b   1.000
_cell.length_c   1.000
_cell.angle_alpha   90.00
_cell.angle_beta   90.00
_cell.angle_gamma   90.00
#
_symmetry.space_group_name_H-M   'P 1'
#
loop_
_entity.id
_entity.type
_entity.pdbx_description
1 polymer ?
#
loop_
_entity_poly.entity_id
_entity_poly.type
_entity_poly.pdbx_seq_one_letter_code
_entity_poly.pdbx_strand_id
1 'polypeptide(L)'
;MKDCYGQHGWKQFHRNRKDILDEFDKIYEQQANRPVKTAHGDAVEAYLRKWLSEFLPKKYAVTSGYIIPNLYDDSKILYHYDIIIYQVLEAPVLWTEGNYDNSQQGKYLAIPAKYVVAVYEVKSRLTKKSIVDSIDKLKEVNSFKEQLPATYHSGVIYVDLKESEVNKKNLIKDLYKGVNAHGFIGGMVLRYESDDTSTGVISLNSIEAPDSEDNLLPLAKKIDDLNIYMTENGNAQFAESGGGATVVYTGEYWAVSKSYGVRHISNNVFLSLSWSRSGFSEFCIRLINLLDGNYDPDKQITFGQIFERLPLKEASIQGSICIPQKPFLRLSIKKYNHSEIPTVTYNADEAQINFTVSLDNVGNFPVTVSDDGFKSTVDLAVGRKAEKVVSLKASIDEGKSIEDFRQKVESGKLIIPYRVVYHKQGENQEFMQVKKNVRVRATSVEGVS
;
A
#
# COMPACT_ATOMS: atom_id res chain seq x y z
N MET A 1 -10.05 -3.37 6.56
CA MET A 1 -8.90 -3.17 7.47
C MET A 1 -8.91 -4.15 8.65
N LYS A 2 -9.19 -5.45 8.42
CA LYS A 2 -8.82 -6.46 9.42
C LYS A 2 -7.31 -6.65 9.29
N ASP A 3 -6.61 -6.83 10.41
CA ASP A 3 -5.16 -7.11 10.45
C ASP A 3 -4.21 -5.98 9.98
N CYS A 4 -4.72 -4.74 9.87
CA CYS A 4 -3.89 -3.54 9.69
C CYS A 4 -3.48 -2.95 11.05
N TYR A 5 -2.26 -2.43 11.10
CA TYR A 5 -1.73 -1.60 12.19
C TYR A 5 -1.06 -0.37 11.56
N GLY A 6 -0.50 0.52 12.35
CA GLY A 6 0.05 1.75 11.78
C GLY A 6 0.75 2.61 12.82
N GLN A 7 1.40 3.65 12.33
CA GLN A 7 2.00 4.67 13.19
C GLN A 7 0.93 5.39 14.02
N HIS A 8 1.34 6.05 15.10
CA HIS A 8 0.43 6.88 15.89
C HIS A 8 -0.40 7.81 14.98
N GLY A 9 -1.70 7.88 15.24
CA GLY A 9 -2.63 8.72 14.47
C GLY A 9 -3.26 8.07 13.24
N TRP A 10 -2.84 6.88 12.79
CA TRP A 10 -3.33 6.30 11.52
C TRP A 10 -4.85 6.13 11.45
N LYS A 11 -5.47 5.73 12.57
CA LYS A 11 -6.93 5.62 12.68
C LYS A 11 -7.62 6.98 12.55
N GLN A 12 -7.01 8.04 13.10
CA GLN A 12 -7.51 9.40 13.01
C GLN A 12 -7.42 9.93 11.58
N PHE A 13 -6.31 9.70 10.87
CA PHE A 13 -6.21 10.03 9.44
C PHE A 13 -7.24 9.30 8.61
N HIS A 14 -7.38 7.98 8.83
CA HIS A 14 -8.37 7.19 8.12
C HIS A 14 -9.80 7.65 8.41
N ARG A 15 -10.12 7.98 9.67
CA ARG A 15 -11.41 8.54 10.07
C ARG A 15 -11.67 9.88 9.41
N ASN A 16 -10.71 10.81 9.43
CA ASN A 16 -10.87 12.13 8.80
C ASN A 16 -11.16 11.99 7.29
N ARG A 17 -10.42 11.10 6.61
CA ARG A 17 -10.70 10.78 5.21
C ARG A 17 -12.11 10.23 5.02
N LYS A 18 -12.54 9.30 5.88
CA LYS A 18 -13.89 8.74 5.83
C LYS A 18 -14.96 9.79 6.07
N ASP A 19 -14.77 10.68 7.04
CA ASP A 19 -15.72 11.75 7.34
C ASP A 19 -15.89 12.70 6.14
N ILE A 20 -14.81 12.97 5.38
CA ILE A 20 -14.88 13.72 4.09
C ILE A 20 -15.72 12.96 3.05
N LEU A 21 -15.48 11.65 2.89
CA LEU A 21 -16.18 10.82 1.91
C LEU A 21 -17.66 10.62 2.28
N ASP A 22 -17.97 10.43 3.56
CA ASP A 22 -19.34 10.25 4.06
C ASP A 22 -20.17 11.53 3.83
N GLU A 23 -19.58 12.72 4.03
CA GLU A 23 -20.28 13.98 3.71
C GLU A 23 -20.47 14.14 2.19
N PHE A 24 -19.47 13.79 1.38
CA PHE A 24 -19.61 13.76 -0.08
C PHE A 24 -20.76 12.85 -0.54
N ASP A 25 -20.81 11.62 -0.03
CA ASP A 25 -21.83 10.64 -0.40
C ASP A 25 -23.23 11.11 0.02
N LYS A 26 -23.36 11.66 1.24
CA LYS A 26 -24.60 12.27 1.73
C LYS A 26 -25.07 13.44 0.85
N ILE A 27 -24.17 14.33 0.43
CA ILE A 27 -24.50 15.44 -0.48
C ILE A 27 -24.92 14.88 -1.85
N TYR A 28 -24.23 13.86 -2.33
CA TYR A 28 -24.54 13.21 -3.60
C TYR A 28 -25.96 12.60 -3.60
N GLU A 29 -26.33 11.91 -2.53
CA GLU A 29 -27.67 11.33 -2.35
C GLU A 29 -28.77 12.39 -2.26
N GLN A 30 -28.59 13.42 -1.43
CA GLN A 30 -29.61 14.47 -1.21
C GLN A 30 -29.97 15.25 -2.48
N GLN A 31 -29.04 15.31 -3.42
CA GLN A 31 -29.13 16.11 -4.65
C GLN A 31 -29.44 15.24 -5.88
N ALA A 32 -29.42 13.91 -5.76
CA ALA A 32 -29.80 13.00 -6.85
C ALA A 32 -31.19 13.30 -7.42
N ASN A 33 -32.09 13.80 -6.56
CA ASN A 33 -33.46 14.16 -6.91
C ASN A 33 -33.67 15.67 -7.14
N ARG A 34 -32.62 16.49 -7.10
CA ARG A 34 -32.72 17.95 -7.31
C ARG A 34 -32.38 18.32 -8.76
N PRO A 35 -33.10 19.29 -9.36
CA PRO A 35 -32.89 19.69 -10.75
C PRO A 35 -31.59 20.45 -11.00
N VAL A 36 -31.05 21.12 -9.97
CA VAL A 36 -29.81 21.90 -10.06
C VAL A 36 -28.70 21.18 -9.30
N LYS A 37 -27.68 20.73 -10.03
CA LYS A 37 -26.57 19.91 -9.51
C LYS A 37 -25.31 20.70 -9.13
N THR A 38 -25.33 22.04 -9.16
CA THR A 38 -24.16 22.88 -8.83
C THR A 38 -23.78 22.80 -7.36
N ALA A 39 -24.75 22.63 -6.47
CA ALA A 39 -24.55 22.54 -5.01
C ALA A 39 -23.69 21.34 -4.55
N HIS A 40 -23.41 20.36 -5.44
CA HIS A 40 -22.53 19.24 -5.10
C HIS A 40 -21.06 19.67 -4.94
N GLY A 41 -20.58 20.61 -5.76
CA GLY A 41 -19.18 21.07 -5.72
C GLY A 41 -18.91 21.89 -4.47
N ASP A 42 -19.70 22.95 -4.29
CA ASP A 42 -19.55 23.95 -3.23
C ASP A 42 -19.48 23.34 -1.82
N ALA A 43 -20.32 22.34 -1.54
CA ALA A 43 -20.41 21.73 -0.22
C ALA A 43 -19.19 20.84 0.10
N VAL A 44 -18.67 20.13 -0.88
CA VAL A 44 -17.48 19.27 -0.75
C VAL A 44 -16.23 20.12 -0.61
N GLU A 45 -16.13 21.17 -1.40
CA GLU A 45 -15.08 22.17 -1.28
C GLU A 45 -15.08 22.82 0.10
N ALA A 46 -16.26 23.25 0.59
CA ALA A 46 -16.38 23.84 1.93
C ALA A 46 -15.95 22.86 3.03
N TYR A 47 -16.29 21.57 2.91
CA TYR A 47 -15.87 20.57 3.88
C TYR A 47 -14.35 20.33 3.84
N LEU A 48 -13.76 20.26 2.65
CA LEU A 48 -12.30 20.16 2.49
C LEU A 48 -11.58 21.40 3.06
N ARG A 49 -12.09 22.61 2.80
CA ARG A 49 -11.55 23.85 3.39
C ARG A 49 -11.62 23.83 4.92
N LYS A 50 -12.75 23.38 5.48
CA LYS A 50 -12.90 23.20 6.93
C LYS A 50 -11.86 22.22 7.48
N TRP A 51 -11.76 21.04 6.89
CA TRP A 51 -10.78 20.03 7.30
C TRP A 51 -9.34 20.55 7.24
N LEU A 52 -8.94 21.19 6.12
CA LEU A 52 -7.61 21.80 5.99
C LEU A 52 -7.37 22.89 7.05
N SER A 53 -8.37 23.72 7.37
CA SER A 53 -8.26 24.75 8.42
C SER A 53 -8.04 24.17 9.82
N GLU A 54 -8.58 22.99 10.08
CA GLU A 54 -8.42 22.26 11.34
C GLU A 54 -7.07 21.54 11.39
N PHE A 55 -6.63 20.97 10.26
CA PHE A 55 -5.40 20.19 10.14
C PHE A 55 -4.12 21.05 10.11
N LEU A 56 -4.13 22.15 9.35
CA LEU A 56 -2.94 22.94 9.10
C LEU A 56 -2.50 23.77 10.32
N PRO A 57 -1.19 24.07 10.45
CA PRO A 57 -0.68 25.01 11.43
C PRO A 57 -1.39 26.36 11.35
N LYS A 58 -1.66 26.99 12.51
CA LYS A 58 -2.45 28.24 12.58
C LYS A 58 -1.80 29.48 11.95
N LYS A 59 -0.53 29.38 11.53
CA LYS A 59 0.11 30.40 10.67
C LYS A 59 -0.45 30.40 9.23
N TYR A 60 -1.16 29.35 8.84
CA TYR A 60 -1.89 29.26 7.58
C TYR A 60 -3.39 29.36 7.83
N ALA A 61 -4.09 30.01 6.91
CA ALA A 61 -5.54 29.96 6.81
C ALA A 61 -5.94 29.41 5.44
N VAL A 62 -7.18 28.91 5.35
CA VAL A 62 -7.74 28.27 4.16
C VAL A 62 -9.06 28.94 3.82
N THR A 63 -9.23 29.32 2.56
CA THR A 63 -10.44 30.00 2.07
C THR A 63 -10.71 29.64 0.62
N SER A 64 -11.91 29.93 0.12
CA SER A 64 -12.18 30.13 -1.31
C SER A 64 -12.11 31.62 -1.66
N GLY A 65 -12.00 31.95 -2.94
CA GLY A 65 -12.14 33.33 -3.41
C GLY A 65 -11.11 33.72 -4.45
N TYR A 66 -10.55 34.91 -4.34
CA TYR A 66 -9.80 35.57 -5.40
C TYR A 66 -8.35 35.84 -4.99
N ILE A 67 -7.44 35.69 -5.94
CA ILE A 67 -6.03 36.06 -5.77
C ILE A 67 -5.79 37.39 -6.47
N ILE A 68 -5.27 38.36 -5.71
CA ILE A 68 -5.17 39.77 -6.11
C ILE A 68 -3.70 40.13 -6.38
N PRO A 69 -3.26 40.25 -7.66
CA PRO A 69 -1.95 40.81 -7.98
C PRO A 69 -1.82 42.30 -7.59
N ASN A 70 -0.60 42.78 -7.37
CA ASN A 70 -0.29 44.16 -6.97
C ASN A 70 -0.53 45.19 -8.08
N LEU A 71 -0.31 44.83 -9.35
CA LEU A 71 -0.45 45.72 -10.49
C LEU A 71 -1.61 45.28 -11.38
N TYR A 72 -2.49 46.23 -11.66
CA TYR A 72 -3.73 46.05 -12.40
C TYR A 72 -3.77 46.93 -13.65
N ASP A 73 -4.31 46.37 -14.73
CA ASP A 73 -4.98 47.11 -15.78
C ASP A 73 -6.49 46.86 -15.68
N ASP A 74 -7.31 47.83 -16.09
CA ASP A 74 -8.78 47.80 -15.93
C ASP A 74 -9.49 46.73 -16.79
N SER A 75 -8.73 45.88 -17.49
CA SER A 75 -9.23 44.95 -18.50
C SER A 75 -9.38 43.49 -18.02
N LYS A 76 -8.94 43.17 -16.80
CA LYS A 76 -8.76 41.77 -16.38
C LYS A 76 -9.89 41.12 -15.59
N ILE A 77 -10.03 39.82 -15.86
CA ILE A 77 -10.98 38.87 -15.26
C ILE A 77 -10.47 38.44 -13.88
N LEU A 78 -11.34 38.54 -12.86
CA LEU A 78 -11.08 37.97 -11.54
C LEU A 78 -11.42 36.49 -11.53
N TYR A 79 -10.44 35.68 -11.13
CA TYR A 79 -10.56 34.24 -11.09
C TYR A 79 -10.85 33.76 -9.67
N HIS A 80 -11.95 33.01 -9.52
CA HIS A 80 -12.29 32.32 -8.28
C HIS A 80 -11.47 31.02 -8.15
N TYR A 81 -11.01 30.67 -6.95
CA TYR A 81 -10.32 29.41 -6.64
C TYR A 81 -11.01 28.67 -5.49
N ASP A 82 -11.10 27.35 -5.61
CA ASP A 82 -11.81 26.49 -4.66
C ASP A 82 -11.12 26.46 -3.29
N ILE A 83 -9.79 26.37 -3.27
CA ILE A 83 -8.96 26.36 -2.07
C ILE A 83 -7.74 27.25 -2.27
N ILE A 84 -7.61 28.26 -1.41
CA ILE A 84 -6.47 29.16 -1.28
C ILE A 84 -5.89 28.95 0.13
N ILE A 85 -4.61 28.61 0.22
CA ILE A 85 -3.85 28.55 1.47
C ILE A 85 -2.90 29.75 1.50
N TYR A 86 -2.97 30.54 2.57
CA TYR A 86 -2.21 31.79 2.68
C TYR A 86 -1.67 32.02 4.09
N GLN A 87 -0.66 32.88 4.21
CA GLN A 87 -0.02 33.23 5.50
C GLN A 87 -0.87 34.25 6.27
N VAL A 88 -1.72 33.76 7.18
CA VAL A 88 -2.75 34.59 7.84
C VAL A 88 -2.18 35.67 8.76
N LEU A 89 -0.99 35.45 9.31
CA LEU A 89 -0.37 36.39 10.24
C LEU A 89 0.10 37.69 9.56
N GLU A 90 0.34 37.66 8.24
CA GLU A 90 0.90 38.78 7.48
C GLU A 90 -0.04 39.29 6.39
N ALA A 91 -1.01 38.47 5.96
CA ALA A 91 -1.87 38.79 4.83
C ALA A 91 -3.06 39.69 5.24
N PRO A 92 -3.23 40.88 4.62
CA PRO A 92 -4.49 41.60 4.71
C PRO A 92 -5.56 40.88 3.89
N VAL A 93 -6.81 40.90 4.38
CA VAL A 93 -7.99 40.57 3.57
C VAL A 93 -8.46 41.86 2.92
N LEU A 94 -8.43 41.93 1.59
CA LEU A 94 -8.73 43.17 0.87
C LEU A 94 -10.23 43.46 0.82
N TRP A 95 -11.01 42.43 0.51
CA TRP A 95 -12.47 42.44 0.61
C TRP A 95 -13.00 41.02 0.78
N THR A 96 -14.30 40.95 1.08
CA THR A 96 -15.04 39.70 1.24
C THR A 96 -16.30 39.75 0.39
N GLU A 97 -16.62 38.66 -0.30
CA GLU A 97 -17.87 38.49 -1.05
C GLU A 97 -18.68 37.33 -0.43
N GLY A 98 -20.00 37.50 -0.37
CA GLY A 98 -20.92 36.57 0.29
C GLY A 98 -21.73 37.24 1.41
N ASN A 99 -22.79 36.56 1.88
CA ASN A 99 -23.66 37.10 2.93
C ASN A 99 -22.98 37.01 4.31
N TYR A 100 -23.28 37.95 5.22
CA TYR A 100 -22.80 37.93 6.61
C TYR A 100 -23.24 36.67 7.36
N ASP A 101 -24.41 36.12 7.00
CA ASP A 101 -24.99 34.90 7.56
C ASP A 101 -24.29 33.61 7.11
N ASN A 102 -23.45 33.69 6.06
CA ASN A 102 -22.66 32.54 5.65
C ASN A 102 -21.57 32.26 6.68
N SER A 103 -21.35 30.99 6.99
CA SER A 103 -20.17 30.57 7.74
C SER A 103 -18.89 31.14 7.11
N GLN A 104 -17.83 31.33 7.89
CA GLN A 104 -16.53 31.80 7.37
C GLN A 104 -16.04 30.95 6.18
N GLN A 105 -16.45 29.67 6.10
CA GLN A 105 -16.13 28.75 5.00
C GLN A 105 -16.93 28.96 3.70
N GLY A 106 -17.98 29.79 3.76
CA GLY A 106 -18.85 30.15 2.64
C GLY A 106 -18.73 31.61 2.21
N LYS A 107 -17.72 32.34 2.73
CA LYS A 107 -17.33 33.66 2.24
C LYS A 107 -16.17 33.52 1.27
N TYR A 108 -16.19 34.29 0.20
CA TYR A 108 -15.07 34.40 -0.73
C TYR A 108 -14.17 35.54 -0.29
N LEU A 109 -12.89 35.26 -0.09
CA LEU A 109 -11.92 36.27 0.35
C LEU A 109 -11.02 36.66 -0.82
N ALA A 110 -10.69 37.95 -0.89
CA ALA A 110 -9.69 38.46 -1.82
C ALA A 110 -8.35 38.62 -1.11
N ILE A 111 -7.39 37.77 -1.48
CA ILE A 111 -6.07 37.67 -0.83
C ILE A 111 -4.99 38.16 -1.80
N PRO A 112 -4.05 39.04 -1.38
CA PRO A 112 -2.96 39.46 -2.24
C PRO A 112 -2.04 38.30 -2.62
N ALA A 113 -1.63 38.26 -3.89
CA ALA A 113 -0.83 37.16 -4.48
C ALA A 113 0.44 36.84 -3.66
N LYS A 114 1.11 37.86 -3.12
CA LYS A 114 2.35 37.71 -2.34
C LYS A 114 2.20 36.81 -1.11
N TYR A 115 1.00 36.69 -0.54
CA TYR A 115 0.76 35.90 0.67
C TYR A 115 0.17 34.52 0.42
N VAL A 116 -0.19 34.21 -0.83
CA VAL A 116 -0.77 32.91 -1.21
C VAL A 116 0.35 31.90 -1.38
N VAL A 117 0.36 30.85 -0.56
CA VAL A 117 1.40 29.80 -0.57
C VAL A 117 0.95 28.52 -1.26
N ALA A 118 -0.36 28.28 -1.38
CA ALA A 118 -0.85 27.17 -2.18
C ALA A 118 -2.25 27.39 -2.73
N VAL A 119 -2.54 26.75 -3.87
CA VAL A 119 -3.88 26.68 -4.46
C VAL A 119 -4.21 25.25 -4.82
N TYR A 120 -5.44 24.82 -4.50
CA TYR A 120 -5.94 23.52 -4.93
C TYR A 120 -7.29 23.68 -5.64
N GLU A 121 -7.39 23.06 -6.81
CA GLU A 121 -8.67 22.89 -7.49
C GLU A 121 -9.32 21.59 -7.04
N VAL A 122 -10.63 21.62 -6.77
CA VAL A 122 -11.38 20.46 -6.34
C VAL A 122 -12.35 20.01 -7.43
N LYS A 123 -12.39 18.70 -7.68
CA LYS A 123 -13.40 18.10 -8.55
C LYS A 123 -13.95 16.83 -7.92
N SER A 124 -15.24 16.58 -8.10
CA SER A 124 -15.90 15.40 -7.55
C SER A 124 -15.34 14.09 -8.12
N ARG A 125 -14.85 14.08 -9.36
CA ARG A 125 -14.38 12.86 -10.03
C ARG A 125 -13.12 13.11 -10.84
N LEU A 126 -12.24 12.12 -10.89
CA LEU A 126 -11.12 12.06 -11.84
C LEU A 126 -11.62 11.57 -13.21
N THR A 127 -11.74 12.48 -14.16
CA THR A 127 -12.18 12.21 -15.55
C THR A 127 -11.39 13.10 -16.50
N LYS A 128 -11.40 12.80 -17.81
CA LYS A 128 -10.71 13.64 -18.80
C LYS A 128 -11.16 15.11 -18.73
N LYS A 129 -12.47 15.34 -18.61
CA LYS A 129 -13.04 16.69 -18.55
C LYS A 129 -12.56 17.41 -17.29
N SER A 130 -12.73 16.80 -16.12
CA SER A 130 -12.34 17.43 -14.86
C SER A 130 -10.83 17.68 -14.76
N ILE A 131 -9.99 16.85 -15.39
CA ILE A 131 -8.55 17.09 -15.50
C ILE A 131 -8.26 18.36 -16.30
N VAL A 132 -8.83 18.47 -17.50
CA VAL A 132 -8.65 19.65 -18.37
C VAL A 132 -9.13 20.91 -17.66
N ASP A 133 -10.36 20.88 -17.15
CA ASP A 133 -10.98 22.01 -16.45
C ASP A 133 -10.10 22.47 -15.26
N SER A 134 -9.58 21.52 -14.47
CA SER A 134 -8.75 21.86 -13.30
C SER A 134 -7.39 22.44 -13.69
N ILE A 135 -6.72 21.86 -14.68
CA ILE A 135 -5.41 22.34 -15.12
C ILE A 135 -5.53 23.72 -15.73
N ASP A 136 -6.54 23.96 -16.57
CA ASP A 136 -6.75 25.26 -17.19
C ASP A 136 -7.10 26.32 -16.16
N LYS A 137 -7.85 25.96 -15.12
CA LYS A 137 -8.09 26.82 -13.95
C LYS A 137 -6.79 27.18 -13.23
N LEU A 138 -5.94 26.20 -12.92
CA LEU A 138 -4.66 26.44 -12.26
C LEU A 138 -3.69 27.28 -13.11
N LYS A 139 -3.78 27.24 -14.45
CA LYS A 139 -2.96 28.09 -15.33
C LYS A 139 -3.31 29.58 -15.26
N GLU A 140 -4.45 29.96 -14.71
CA GLU A 140 -4.84 31.37 -14.57
C GLU A 140 -3.78 32.16 -13.75
N VAL A 141 -3.13 31.49 -12.79
CA VAL A 141 -2.04 32.08 -11.98
C VAL A 141 -0.77 32.38 -12.78
N ASN A 142 -0.58 31.77 -13.95
CA ASN A 142 0.60 32.00 -14.79
C ASN A 142 0.73 33.48 -15.21
N SER A 143 -0.39 34.19 -15.31
CA SER A 143 -0.44 35.60 -15.71
C SER A 143 0.13 36.56 -14.67
N PHE A 144 0.29 36.12 -13.42
CA PHE A 144 0.84 36.90 -12.31
C PHE A 144 1.83 36.10 -11.44
N LYS A 145 2.40 35.01 -11.99
CA LYS A 145 3.29 34.09 -11.25
C LYS A 145 4.48 34.76 -10.57
N GLU A 146 5.03 35.81 -11.17
CA GLU A 146 6.18 36.56 -10.65
C GLU A 146 5.87 37.30 -9.34
N GLN A 147 4.60 37.38 -8.95
CA GLN A 147 4.14 38.03 -7.71
C GLN A 147 3.82 37.02 -6.60
N LEU A 148 3.85 35.73 -6.89
CA LEU A 148 3.65 34.67 -5.92
C LEU A 148 4.95 34.43 -5.14
N PRO A 149 4.87 33.98 -3.87
CA PRO A 149 6.06 33.65 -3.10
C PRO A 149 6.80 32.45 -3.71
N ALA A 150 8.11 32.35 -3.48
CA ALA A 150 8.94 31.25 -4.00
C ALA A 150 8.49 29.85 -3.49
N THR A 151 7.79 29.80 -2.37
CA THR A 151 7.21 28.57 -1.79
C THR A 151 5.83 28.22 -2.36
N TYR A 152 5.32 29.03 -3.30
CA TYR A 152 4.03 28.79 -3.93
C TYR A 152 4.00 27.45 -4.66
N HIS A 153 2.91 26.72 -4.47
CA HIS A 153 2.61 25.52 -5.25
C HIS A 153 1.12 25.41 -5.57
N SER A 154 0.78 24.60 -6.54
CA SER A 154 -0.60 24.33 -6.94
C SER A 154 -0.85 22.84 -7.12
N GLY A 155 -2.11 22.43 -6.95
CA GLY A 155 -2.47 21.04 -7.11
C GLY A 155 -3.96 20.81 -7.31
N VAL A 156 -4.33 19.53 -7.36
CA VAL A 156 -5.69 19.08 -7.60
C VAL A 156 -6.15 18.09 -6.52
N ILE A 157 -7.43 18.15 -6.17
CA ILE A 157 -8.06 17.17 -5.29
C ILE A 157 -9.27 16.59 -6.02
N TYR A 158 -9.19 15.31 -6.35
CA TYR A 158 -10.33 14.55 -6.84
C TYR A 158 -10.94 13.76 -5.70
N VAL A 159 -12.28 13.70 -5.62
CA VAL A 159 -12.92 12.89 -4.56
C VAL A 159 -12.93 11.42 -4.94
N ASP A 160 -13.29 11.09 -6.19
CA ASP A 160 -13.53 9.70 -6.59
C ASP A 160 -12.90 9.36 -7.95
N LEU A 161 -12.40 8.13 -8.08
CA LEU A 161 -12.09 7.48 -9.36
C LEU A 161 -13.07 6.32 -9.57
N LYS A 162 -13.85 6.40 -10.65
CA LYS A 162 -14.80 5.34 -11.05
C LYS A 162 -14.12 4.20 -11.77
N GLU A 163 -14.65 2.99 -11.61
CA GLU A 163 -14.16 1.78 -12.29
C GLU A 163 -14.13 1.97 -13.81
N SER A 164 -15.15 2.67 -14.36
CA SER A 164 -15.26 2.97 -15.79
C SER A 164 -14.11 3.83 -16.35
N GLU A 165 -13.36 4.52 -15.50
CA GLU A 165 -12.24 5.38 -15.88
C GLU A 165 -10.87 4.68 -15.74
N VAL A 166 -10.78 3.59 -14.98
CA VAL A 166 -9.51 2.92 -14.59
C VAL A 166 -8.66 2.53 -15.80
N ASN A 167 -9.30 2.06 -16.88
CA ASN A 167 -8.60 1.60 -18.08
C ASN A 167 -8.33 2.72 -19.10
N LYS A 168 -8.68 3.98 -18.79
CA LYS A 168 -8.46 5.13 -19.69
C LYS A 168 -7.05 5.69 -19.51
N LYS A 169 -6.09 5.03 -20.16
CA LYS A 169 -4.65 5.32 -20.05
C LYS A 169 -4.25 6.77 -20.39
N ASN A 170 -5.04 7.48 -21.18
CA ASN A 170 -4.76 8.87 -21.52
C ASN A 170 -4.98 9.84 -20.34
N LEU A 171 -5.67 9.44 -19.27
CA LEU A 171 -5.91 10.33 -18.13
C LEU A 171 -4.61 10.76 -17.44
N ILE A 172 -3.61 9.87 -17.33
CA ILE A 172 -2.33 10.26 -16.73
C ILE A 172 -1.52 11.21 -17.63
N LYS A 173 -1.64 11.07 -18.95
CA LYS A 173 -1.07 12.01 -19.94
C LYS A 173 -1.76 13.36 -19.90
N ASP A 174 -3.08 13.36 -19.74
CA ASP A 174 -3.86 14.58 -19.57
C ASP A 174 -3.50 15.26 -18.24
N LEU A 175 -3.32 14.52 -17.15
CA LEU A 175 -2.83 15.04 -15.86
C LEU A 175 -1.42 15.63 -15.98
N TYR A 176 -0.53 14.99 -16.73
CA TYR A 176 0.83 15.47 -16.96
C TYR A 176 0.86 16.87 -17.57
N LYS A 177 -0.16 17.30 -18.32
CA LYS A 177 -0.26 18.69 -18.82
C LYS A 177 -0.27 19.74 -17.71
N GLY A 178 -0.52 19.33 -16.47
CA GLY A 178 -0.39 20.15 -15.26
C GLY A 178 1.00 20.75 -15.07
N VAL A 179 2.06 20.16 -15.64
CA VAL A 179 3.42 20.76 -15.64
C VAL A 179 3.48 22.18 -16.18
N ASN A 180 2.49 22.59 -16.98
CA ASN A 180 2.39 23.93 -17.54
C ASN A 180 1.69 24.94 -16.61
N ALA A 181 1.08 24.49 -15.52
CA ALA A 181 0.54 25.36 -14.47
C ALA A 181 1.65 25.69 -13.47
N HIS A 182 1.83 26.97 -13.15
CA HIS A 182 2.88 27.41 -12.25
C HIS A 182 2.73 26.75 -10.87
N GLY A 183 3.84 26.27 -10.33
CA GLY A 183 3.89 25.59 -9.03
C GLY A 183 3.20 24.23 -8.99
N PHE A 184 2.76 23.65 -10.12
CA PHE A 184 2.02 22.38 -10.08
C PHE A 184 2.87 21.23 -9.55
N ILE A 185 2.38 20.60 -8.48
CA ILE A 185 3.08 19.49 -7.80
C ILE A 185 2.31 18.16 -7.86
N GLY A 186 1.10 18.16 -8.40
CA GLY A 186 0.20 17.01 -8.37
C GLY A 186 -0.98 17.23 -7.42
N GLY A 187 -1.24 16.30 -6.48
CA GLY A 187 -2.49 16.30 -5.76
C GLY A 187 -2.88 14.95 -5.15
N MET A 188 -4.18 14.72 -4.99
CA MET A 188 -4.71 13.43 -4.53
C MET A 188 -6.05 13.07 -5.16
N VAL A 189 -6.39 11.78 -5.08
CA VAL A 189 -7.70 11.19 -5.35
C VAL A 189 -8.14 10.48 -4.07
N LEU A 190 -9.18 10.98 -3.39
CA LEU A 190 -9.54 10.51 -2.05
C LEU A 190 -9.93 9.03 -2.00
N ARG A 191 -10.66 8.55 -3.03
CA ARG A 191 -11.17 7.18 -3.14
C ARG A 191 -11.04 6.60 -4.55
N TYR A 192 -10.84 5.28 -4.61
CA TYR A 192 -11.13 4.46 -5.77
C TYR A 192 -12.41 3.65 -5.52
N GLU A 193 -13.37 3.68 -6.45
CA GLU A 193 -14.68 3.02 -6.29
C GLU A 193 -14.59 1.54 -5.89
N SER A 194 -13.62 0.81 -6.42
CA SER A 194 -13.43 -0.62 -6.13
C SER A 194 -12.57 -0.90 -4.89
N ASP A 195 -11.94 0.12 -4.29
CA ASP A 195 -11.18 0.03 -3.04
C ASP A 195 -11.27 1.34 -2.24
N ASP A 196 -12.28 1.40 -1.38
CA ASP A 196 -12.53 2.52 -0.49
C ASP A 196 -11.46 2.70 0.59
N THR A 197 -10.54 1.74 0.77
CA THR A 197 -9.48 1.79 1.79
C THR A 197 -8.24 2.55 1.32
N SER A 198 -8.13 2.82 0.02
CA SER A 198 -6.96 3.43 -0.60
C SER A 198 -7.18 4.89 -1.01
N THR A 199 -6.09 5.66 -1.06
CA THR A 199 -6.07 7.04 -1.58
C THR A 199 -4.97 7.14 -2.61
N GLY A 200 -5.29 7.73 -3.76
CA GLY A 200 -4.33 7.99 -4.83
C GLY A 200 -3.57 9.28 -4.57
N VAL A 201 -2.25 9.23 -4.58
CA VAL A 201 -1.38 10.41 -4.51
C VAL A 201 -0.85 10.71 -5.90
N ILE A 202 -1.04 11.95 -6.35
CA ILE A 202 -0.50 12.45 -7.61
C ILE A 202 0.79 13.21 -7.28
N SER A 203 1.89 12.81 -7.88
CA SER A 203 3.21 13.40 -7.61
C SER A 203 3.93 13.71 -8.91
N LEU A 204 4.38 14.95 -9.02
CA LEU A 204 5.29 15.39 -10.07
C LEU A 204 6.72 15.46 -9.51
N ASN A 205 7.67 14.81 -10.18
CA ASN A 205 9.08 14.81 -9.77
C ASN A 205 9.99 14.89 -11.00
N SER A 206 11.17 15.52 -10.84
CA SER A 206 12.21 15.55 -11.87
C SER A 206 13.07 14.29 -11.80
N ILE A 207 13.49 13.75 -12.95
CA ILE A 207 14.41 12.60 -13.05
C ILE A 207 15.44 12.82 -14.16
N GLU A 208 16.66 12.36 -13.91
CA GLU A 208 17.68 12.18 -14.95
C GLU A 208 17.51 10.79 -15.58
N ALA A 209 16.42 10.56 -16.31
CA ALA A 209 16.21 9.28 -16.99
C ALA A 209 15.66 9.50 -18.40
N PRO A 210 16.07 8.66 -19.37
CA PRO A 210 15.51 8.71 -20.72
C PRO A 210 14.02 8.40 -20.69
N ASP A 211 13.29 8.94 -21.68
CA ASP A 211 11.89 8.63 -21.89
C ASP A 211 11.69 7.10 -21.97
N SER A 212 10.79 6.55 -21.15
CA SER A 212 10.43 5.14 -21.18
C SER A 212 9.08 4.95 -21.86
N GLU A 213 8.92 3.88 -22.65
CA GLU A 213 7.62 3.53 -23.21
C GLU A 213 6.56 3.32 -22.11
N ASP A 214 5.35 3.81 -22.39
CA ASP A 214 4.21 3.70 -21.48
C ASP A 214 3.80 2.23 -21.33
N ASN A 215 4.07 1.64 -20.17
CA ASN A 215 3.43 0.38 -19.80
C ASN A 215 1.93 0.61 -19.62
N LEU A 216 1.15 -0.16 -20.39
CA LEU A 216 -0.30 -0.11 -20.50
C LEU A 216 -1.03 -0.63 -19.23
N LEU A 217 -0.71 -0.07 -18.07
CA LEU A 217 -1.27 -0.44 -16.77
C LEU A 217 -2.63 0.26 -16.53
N PRO A 218 -3.57 -0.37 -15.80
CA PRO A 218 -4.75 0.33 -15.28
C PRO A 218 -4.33 1.41 -14.29
N LEU A 219 -5.13 2.47 -14.13
CA LEU A 219 -4.80 3.61 -13.25
C LEU A 219 -4.86 3.26 -11.76
N ALA A 220 -5.63 2.24 -11.39
CA ALA A 220 -5.86 1.81 -10.01
C ALA A 220 -6.11 0.30 -9.96
N LYS A 221 -5.80 -0.29 -8.81
CA LYS A 221 -6.13 -1.68 -8.43
C LYS A 221 -6.44 -1.72 -6.93
N LYS A 222 -7.19 -2.73 -6.49
CA LYS A 222 -7.39 -2.95 -5.06
C LYS A 222 -6.07 -3.32 -4.42
N ILE A 223 -5.75 -2.74 -3.27
CA ILE A 223 -4.48 -2.97 -2.58
C ILE A 223 -4.36 -4.41 -2.09
N ASP A 224 -5.49 -5.04 -1.72
CA ASP A 224 -5.52 -6.44 -1.29
C ASP A 224 -5.32 -7.44 -2.44
N ASP A 225 -5.63 -7.04 -3.68
CA ASP A 225 -5.49 -7.90 -4.85
C ASP A 225 -4.05 -7.88 -5.41
N LEU A 226 -3.17 -7.04 -4.85
CA LEU A 226 -1.80 -6.92 -5.31
C LEU A 226 -1.01 -8.20 -4.99
N ASN A 227 -0.29 -8.71 -6.00
CA ASN A 227 0.52 -9.92 -5.88
C ASN A 227 1.85 -9.66 -5.15
N ILE A 228 1.75 -9.16 -3.92
CA ILE A 228 2.86 -8.84 -3.02
C ILE A 228 2.73 -9.71 -1.77
N TYR A 229 3.70 -10.58 -1.55
CA TYR A 229 3.65 -11.64 -0.53
C TYR A 229 5.05 -11.99 -0.02
N MET A 230 5.11 -12.71 1.10
CA MET A 230 6.33 -13.38 1.54
C MET A 230 6.41 -14.75 0.89
N THR A 231 7.57 -15.09 0.34
CA THR A 231 7.90 -16.46 -0.06
C THR A 231 8.18 -17.31 1.18
N GLU A 232 8.16 -18.63 1.01
CA GLU A 232 8.47 -19.62 2.04
C GLU A 232 9.80 -19.37 2.77
N ASN A 233 10.83 -18.92 2.04
CA ASN A 233 12.14 -18.59 2.62
C ASN A 233 12.20 -17.20 3.28
N GLY A 234 11.07 -16.53 3.46
CA GLY A 234 11.01 -15.23 4.13
C GLY A 234 11.47 -14.04 3.30
N ASN A 235 11.49 -14.15 1.96
CA ASN A 235 11.75 -13.01 1.09
C ASN A 235 10.42 -12.33 0.68
N ALA A 236 10.42 -11.00 0.55
CA ALA A 236 9.27 -10.29 -0.03
C ALA A 236 9.34 -10.37 -1.56
N GLN A 237 8.24 -10.78 -2.19
CA GLN A 237 8.11 -10.87 -3.64
C GLN A 237 7.10 -9.84 -4.16
N PHE A 238 7.50 -9.09 -5.19
CA PHE A 238 6.67 -8.11 -5.90
C PHE A 238 6.35 -8.66 -7.29
N ALA A 239 5.34 -9.52 -7.39
CA ALA A 239 5.05 -10.28 -8.60
C ALA A 239 3.96 -9.62 -9.47
N GLU A 240 3.95 -8.29 -9.54
CA GLU A 240 2.98 -7.53 -10.32
C GLU A 240 3.53 -6.18 -10.80
N SER A 241 3.29 -5.86 -12.07
CA SER A 241 3.66 -4.58 -12.67
C SER A 241 2.86 -3.43 -12.04
N GLY A 242 3.58 -2.40 -11.59
CA GLY A 242 3.01 -1.25 -10.88
C GLY A 242 2.81 -1.51 -9.38
N GLY A 243 2.95 -2.75 -8.91
CA GLY A 243 2.96 -3.05 -7.48
C GLY A 243 4.26 -2.57 -6.82
N GLY A 244 4.13 -1.97 -5.65
CA GLY A 244 5.22 -1.53 -4.81
C GLY A 244 4.88 -1.70 -3.35
N ALA A 245 5.87 -1.51 -2.47
CA ALA A 245 5.58 -1.37 -1.06
C ALA A 245 6.68 -0.61 -0.32
N THR A 246 6.28 0.06 0.75
CA THR A 246 7.20 0.62 1.74
C THR A 246 7.32 -0.36 2.89
N VAL A 247 8.55 -0.67 3.29
CA VAL A 247 8.84 -1.66 4.33
C VAL A 247 9.45 -0.96 5.55
N VAL A 248 8.95 -1.28 6.74
CA VAL A 248 9.41 -0.72 8.02
C VAL A 248 9.68 -1.86 9.00
N TYR A 249 10.83 -1.86 9.66
CA TYR A 249 11.11 -2.84 10.72
C TYR A 249 10.49 -2.38 12.04
N THR A 250 9.67 -3.22 12.66
CA THR A 250 8.97 -2.89 13.92
C THR A 250 9.78 -3.25 15.17
N GLY A 251 10.95 -3.88 15.02
CA GLY A 251 11.69 -4.52 16.10
C GLY A 251 11.38 -6.01 16.27
N GLU A 252 10.19 -6.46 15.85
CA GLU A 252 9.79 -7.87 15.91
C GLU A 252 9.65 -8.49 14.52
N TYR A 253 9.08 -7.73 13.58
CA TYR A 253 8.83 -8.19 12.21
C TYR A 253 8.86 -7.02 11.21
N TRP A 254 8.97 -7.37 9.94
CA TRP A 254 8.86 -6.41 8.84
C TRP A 254 7.40 -6.08 8.56
N ALA A 255 7.08 -4.81 8.66
CA ALA A 255 5.79 -4.22 8.35
C ALA A 255 5.78 -3.64 6.94
N VAL A 256 4.66 -3.76 6.24
CA VAL A 256 4.60 -3.37 4.82
C VAL A 256 3.38 -2.51 4.54
N SER A 257 3.58 -1.39 3.84
CA SER A 257 2.52 -0.57 3.24
C SER A 257 2.54 -0.81 1.75
N LYS A 258 1.62 -1.65 1.24
CA LYS A 258 1.50 -1.91 -0.20
C LYS A 258 1.04 -0.67 -0.95
N SER A 259 1.51 -0.54 -2.18
CA SER A 259 1.11 0.51 -3.11
C SER A 259 0.96 -0.01 -4.53
N TYR A 260 0.13 0.68 -5.30
CA TYR A 260 -0.02 0.45 -6.73
C TYR A 260 0.14 1.77 -7.48
N GLY A 261 1.12 1.84 -8.38
CA GLY A 261 1.46 3.07 -9.08
C GLY A 261 1.48 2.93 -10.59
N VAL A 262 0.99 3.97 -11.25
CA VAL A 262 1.25 4.23 -12.66
C VAL A 262 2.03 5.53 -12.80
N ARG A 263 2.85 5.63 -13.85
CA ARG A 263 3.65 6.82 -14.13
C ARG A 263 3.68 7.13 -15.60
N HIS A 264 3.82 8.41 -15.92
CA HIS A 264 4.13 8.91 -17.25
C HIS A 264 5.39 9.77 -17.17
N ILE A 265 6.35 9.52 -18.06
CA ILE A 265 7.65 10.20 -18.12
C ILE A 265 7.70 10.99 -19.42
N SER A 266 8.09 12.26 -19.35
CA SER A 266 8.37 13.09 -20.50
C SER A 266 9.29 14.24 -20.09
N ASN A 267 10.24 14.65 -20.93
CA ASN A 267 11.07 15.84 -20.71
C ASN A 267 11.78 15.87 -19.33
N ASN A 268 12.36 14.75 -18.87
CA ASN A 268 13.02 14.62 -17.56
C ASN A 268 12.11 14.89 -16.35
N VAL A 269 10.80 14.82 -16.54
CA VAL A 269 9.81 14.95 -15.48
C VAL A 269 8.91 13.73 -15.54
N PHE A 270 8.55 13.18 -14.39
CA PHE A 270 7.53 12.16 -14.30
C PHE A 270 6.38 12.58 -13.41
N LEU A 271 5.17 12.25 -13.85
CA LEU A 271 3.97 12.30 -13.04
C LEU A 271 3.59 10.87 -12.67
N SER A 272 3.47 10.60 -11.38
CA SER A 272 2.94 9.33 -10.86
C SER A 272 1.57 9.53 -10.22
N LEU A 273 0.73 8.51 -10.35
CA LEU A 273 -0.48 8.31 -9.54
C LEU A 273 -0.28 7.01 -8.77
N SER A 274 -0.13 7.09 -7.45
CA SER A 274 0.16 5.97 -6.56
C SER A 274 -0.93 5.79 -5.53
N TRP A 275 -1.54 4.61 -5.49
CA TRP A 275 -2.57 4.22 -4.53
C TRP A 275 -1.95 3.49 -3.36
N SER A 276 -2.28 3.89 -2.14
CA SER A 276 -1.92 3.15 -0.93
C SER A 276 -2.94 3.44 0.17
N ARG A 277 -2.96 2.59 1.21
CA ARG A 277 -3.73 2.86 2.45
C ARG A 277 -3.16 4.05 3.23
N SER A 278 -1.87 4.32 3.05
CA SER A 278 -1.14 5.44 3.64
C SER A 278 -1.25 6.73 2.82
N GLY A 279 -1.85 6.69 1.63
CA GLY A 279 -1.81 7.79 0.65
C GLY A 279 -2.40 9.09 1.19
N PHE A 280 -3.43 9.03 2.04
CA PHE A 280 -4.01 10.22 2.65
C PHE A 280 -3.04 10.88 3.65
N SER A 281 -2.40 10.10 4.53
CA SER A 281 -1.37 10.64 5.43
C SER A 281 -0.13 11.12 4.67
N GLU A 282 0.27 10.43 3.60
CA GLU A 282 1.38 10.83 2.74
C GLU A 282 1.12 12.19 2.09
N PHE A 283 -0.08 12.41 1.55
CA PHE A 283 -0.49 13.72 1.03
C PHE A 283 -0.43 14.81 2.11
N CYS A 284 -0.95 14.52 3.32
CA CYS A 284 -0.97 15.46 4.43
C CYS A 284 0.44 15.88 4.89
N ILE A 285 1.35 14.92 5.03
CA ILE A 285 2.76 15.17 5.39
C ILE A 285 3.43 15.99 4.30
N ARG A 286 3.23 15.61 3.04
CA ARG A 286 3.78 16.33 1.89
C ARG A 286 3.30 17.79 1.86
N LEU A 287 2.01 18.03 2.09
CA LEU A 287 1.43 19.37 2.15
C LEU A 287 2.10 20.23 3.24
N ILE A 288 2.28 19.71 4.46
CA ILE A 288 2.96 20.44 5.53
C ILE A 288 4.40 20.79 5.14
N ASN A 289 5.16 19.81 4.64
CA ASN A 289 6.56 20.01 4.27
C ASN A 289 6.72 21.07 3.17
N LEU A 290 5.81 21.09 2.19
CA LEU A 290 5.79 22.09 1.13
C LEU A 290 5.46 23.48 1.66
N LEU A 291 4.45 23.59 2.55
CA LEU A 291 4.07 24.86 3.16
C LEU A 291 5.19 25.45 4.02
N ASP A 292 5.97 24.61 4.69
CA ASP A 292 7.11 25.00 5.52
C ASP A 292 8.38 25.31 4.70
N GLY A 293 8.39 25.04 3.38
CA GLY A 293 9.57 25.19 2.53
C GLY A 293 10.72 24.23 2.86
N ASN A 294 10.48 23.27 3.75
CA ASN A 294 11.46 22.31 4.24
C ASN A 294 11.21 20.95 3.58
N TYR A 295 11.63 20.79 2.33
CA TYR A 295 11.69 19.47 1.71
C TYR A 295 13.04 18.82 2.01
N ASP A 296 13.27 18.47 3.27
CA ASP A 296 14.38 17.60 3.68
C ASP A 296 13.85 16.17 3.83
N PRO A 297 14.13 15.25 2.87
CA PRO A 297 13.66 13.87 2.91
C PRO A 297 14.05 13.15 4.21
N ASP A 298 15.21 13.49 4.79
CA ASP A 298 15.76 12.82 5.96
C ASP A 298 15.13 13.30 7.27
N LYS A 299 14.40 14.42 7.24
CA LYS A 299 13.71 15.01 8.40
C LYS A 299 12.20 14.98 8.26
N GLN A 300 11.66 14.21 7.30
CA GLN A 300 10.22 14.13 7.12
C GLN A 300 9.56 13.54 8.36
N ILE A 301 8.56 14.26 8.85
CA ILE A 301 7.70 13.75 9.91
C ILE A 301 6.93 12.56 9.34
N THR A 302 7.03 11.40 10.01
CA THR A 302 6.21 10.24 9.65
C THR A 302 5.15 10.02 10.73
N PHE A 303 3.88 10.09 10.32
CA PHE A 303 2.74 9.72 11.15
C PHE A 303 1.63 9.18 10.26
N GLY A 304 0.66 8.51 10.88
CA GLY A 304 -0.57 8.13 10.19
C GLY A 304 -0.44 7.01 9.14
N GLN A 305 0.76 6.51 8.87
CA GLN A 305 0.98 5.42 7.92
C GLN A 305 0.34 4.12 8.40
N ILE A 306 -0.20 3.36 7.44
CA ILE A 306 -0.87 2.08 7.64
C ILE A 306 0.03 0.98 7.10
N PHE A 307 0.22 -0.05 7.92
CA PHE A 307 0.99 -1.23 7.58
C PHE A 307 0.15 -2.50 7.78
N GLU A 308 0.57 -3.54 7.07
CA GLU A 308 0.04 -4.89 7.19
C GLU A 308 1.19 -5.89 7.25
N ARG A 309 0.86 -7.13 7.61
CA ARG A 309 1.78 -8.25 7.45
C ARG A 309 1.61 -8.78 6.03
N LEU A 310 2.73 -9.00 5.33
CA LEU A 310 2.66 -9.63 4.03
C LEU A 310 2.15 -11.07 4.20
N PRO A 311 1.16 -11.49 3.38
CA PRO A 311 0.69 -12.86 3.42
C PRO A 311 1.83 -13.80 3.02
N LEU A 312 1.99 -14.91 3.74
CA LEU A 312 2.88 -15.98 3.32
C LEU A 312 2.22 -16.71 2.15
N LYS A 313 2.88 -16.74 0.99
CA LYS A 313 2.46 -17.59 -0.12
C LYS A 313 2.98 -18.99 0.14
N GLU A 314 2.09 -19.86 0.59
CA GLU A 314 2.45 -21.25 0.80
C GLU A 314 2.92 -21.91 -0.50
N ALA A 315 3.94 -22.76 -0.40
CA ALA A 315 4.42 -23.60 -1.48
C ALA A 315 3.27 -24.45 -2.05
N SER A 316 3.23 -24.62 -3.37
CA SER A 316 2.23 -25.47 -4.00
C SER A 316 2.42 -26.93 -3.58
N ILE A 317 1.35 -27.63 -3.21
CA ILE A 317 1.43 -29.04 -2.85
C ILE A 317 1.80 -29.85 -4.09
N GLN A 318 2.87 -30.65 -3.98
CA GLN A 318 3.25 -31.60 -5.02
C GLN A 318 2.13 -32.63 -5.23
N GLY A 319 1.75 -32.83 -6.49
CA GLY A 319 0.80 -33.88 -6.86
C GLY A 319 1.36 -35.29 -6.60
N SER A 320 0.49 -36.30 -6.70
CA SER A 320 0.87 -37.72 -6.53
C SER A 320 1.60 -38.31 -7.74
N ILE A 321 1.51 -37.67 -8.91
CA ILE A 321 2.07 -38.15 -10.18
C ILE A 321 3.22 -37.24 -10.62
N CYS A 322 4.33 -37.86 -11.03
CA CYS A 322 5.48 -37.15 -11.59
C CYS A 322 5.12 -36.60 -12.97
N ILE A 323 5.20 -35.27 -13.13
CA ILE A 323 4.96 -34.56 -14.39
C ILE A 323 6.33 -34.23 -14.99
N PRO A 324 6.64 -34.63 -16.25
CA PRO A 324 7.99 -34.51 -16.81
C PRO A 324 8.63 -33.12 -16.75
N GLN A 325 7.82 -32.06 -16.74
CA GLN A 325 8.27 -30.66 -16.74
C GLN A 325 8.34 -30.02 -15.34
N LYS A 326 8.08 -30.78 -14.27
CA LYS A 326 8.10 -30.28 -12.89
C LYS A 326 9.08 -31.07 -12.02
N PRO A 327 9.73 -30.44 -11.03
CA PRO A 327 10.53 -31.17 -10.06
C PRO A 327 9.61 -32.04 -9.17
N PHE A 328 10.10 -33.22 -8.76
CA PHE A 328 9.30 -34.18 -8.01
C PHE A 328 10.17 -34.94 -7.00
N LEU A 329 9.77 -34.88 -5.73
CA LEU A 329 10.40 -35.57 -4.63
C LEU A 329 9.50 -36.69 -4.08
N ARG A 330 10.13 -37.79 -3.68
CA ARG A 330 9.49 -38.83 -2.88
C ARG A 330 9.97 -38.73 -1.44
N LEU A 331 9.07 -38.31 -0.55
CA LEU A 331 9.30 -38.27 0.89
C LEU A 331 8.89 -39.60 1.53
N SER A 332 9.85 -40.24 2.19
CA SER A 332 9.65 -41.51 2.92
C SER A 332 10.18 -41.39 4.35
N ILE A 333 9.51 -42.04 5.29
CA ILE A 333 9.99 -42.19 6.68
C ILE A 333 10.74 -43.52 6.76
N LYS A 334 12.01 -43.48 7.16
CA LYS A 334 12.82 -44.69 7.30
C LYS A 334 12.30 -45.47 8.50
N LYS A 335 11.88 -46.72 8.28
CA LYS A 335 11.52 -47.62 9.37
C LYS A 335 12.80 -47.99 10.12
N TYR A 336 12.80 -47.80 11.43
CA TYR A 336 13.88 -48.28 12.29
C TYR A 336 13.70 -49.78 12.53
N ASN A 337 14.81 -50.52 12.44
CA ASN A 337 14.87 -51.90 12.91
C ASN A 337 15.12 -51.87 14.43
N HIS A 338 14.59 -52.87 15.15
CA HIS A 338 14.56 -52.97 16.63
C HIS A 338 15.90 -52.80 17.37
N SER A 339 17.03 -52.72 16.67
CA SER A 339 18.37 -52.54 17.23
C SER A 339 18.80 -51.07 17.45
N GLU A 340 18.02 -50.08 16.99
CA GLU A 340 18.27 -48.65 17.21
C GLU A 340 17.11 -48.04 18.03
N ILE A 341 17.31 -47.74 19.33
CA ILE A 341 16.31 -47.17 20.26
C ILE A 341 16.78 -45.77 20.73
N PRO A 342 15.93 -44.76 21.04
CA PRO A 342 14.48 -44.64 20.83
C PRO A 342 14.07 -43.47 19.92
N THR A 343 12.90 -43.67 19.31
CA THR A 343 12.14 -42.65 18.58
C THR A 343 11.51 -41.59 19.48
N VAL A 344 11.29 -41.88 20.78
CA VAL A 344 10.81 -40.90 21.77
C VAL A 344 11.58 -41.05 23.09
N THR A 345 12.25 -40.01 23.54
CA THR A 345 12.83 -39.91 24.89
C THR A 345 11.97 -39.00 25.75
N TYR A 346 11.89 -39.31 27.05
CA TYR A 346 11.13 -38.55 28.03
C TYR A 346 12.08 -38.02 29.10
N ASN A 347 11.99 -36.72 29.39
CA ASN A 347 12.55 -36.07 30.58
C ASN A 347 11.39 -35.64 31.48
N ALA A 348 11.68 -35.02 32.65
CA ALA A 348 10.65 -34.66 33.63
C ALA A 348 9.46 -33.89 33.02
N ASP A 349 9.75 -32.90 32.18
CA ASP A 349 8.72 -32.00 31.61
C ASP A 349 8.76 -31.92 30.07
N GLU A 350 9.62 -32.69 29.42
CA GLU A 350 9.82 -32.65 27.96
C GLU A 350 9.81 -34.06 27.37
N ALA A 351 9.29 -34.18 26.14
CA ALA A 351 9.53 -35.37 25.31
C ALA A 351 10.27 -34.96 24.03
N GLN A 352 11.25 -35.76 23.61
CA GLN A 352 11.97 -35.55 22.35
C GLN A 352 11.70 -36.71 21.41
N ILE A 353 11.26 -36.40 20.19
CA ILE A 353 10.95 -37.36 19.14
C ILE A 353 12.02 -37.30 18.06
N ASN A 354 12.67 -38.42 17.76
CA ASN A 354 13.68 -38.52 16.71
C ASN A 354 13.25 -39.50 15.62
N PHE A 355 13.28 -39.07 14.36
CA PHE A 355 13.05 -39.95 13.22
C PHE A 355 13.88 -39.57 11.99
N THR A 356 14.20 -40.53 11.13
CA THR A 356 14.91 -40.25 9.88
C THR A 356 13.94 -40.12 8.72
N VAL A 357 14.03 -39.00 8.01
CA VAL A 357 13.33 -38.78 6.75
C VAL A 357 14.29 -39.00 5.59
N SER A 358 13.77 -39.62 4.53
CA SER A 358 14.47 -39.89 3.29
C SER A 358 13.75 -39.18 2.15
N LEU A 359 14.49 -38.37 1.41
CA LEU A 359 14.02 -37.65 0.23
C LEU A 359 14.74 -38.17 -1.00
N ASP A 360 13.98 -38.65 -1.97
CA ASP A 360 14.50 -39.15 -3.25
C ASP A 360 14.03 -38.22 -4.38
N ASN A 361 14.98 -37.65 -5.13
CA ASN A 361 14.67 -36.83 -6.30
C ASN A 361 14.43 -37.73 -7.51
N VAL A 362 13.18 -38.15 -7.67
CA VAL A 362 12.71 -38.96 -8.79
C VAL A 362 12.19 -38.12 -9.97
N GLY A 363 12.36 -36.80 -9.91
CA GLY A 363 12.03 -35.87 -10.99
C GLY A 363 13.17 -35.69 -11.99
N ASN A 364 12.96 -34.82 -12.98
CA ASN A 364 13.92 -34.57 -14.07
C ASN A 364 14.83 -33.36 -13.85
N PHE A 365 14.75 -32.72 -12.69
CA PHE A 365 15.49 -31.48 -12.40
C PHE A 365 16.22 -31.58 -11.07
N PRO A 366 17.43 -31.00 -10.95
CA PRO A 366 18.05 -30.81 -9.65
C PRO A 366 17.24 -29.79 -8.84
N VAL A 367 17.14 -30.02 -7.53
CA VAL A 367 16.34 -29.20 -6.62
C VAL A 367 17.15 -28.79 -5.40
N THR A 368 16.85 -27.62 -4.86
CA THR A 368 17.25 -27.24 -3.51
C THR A 368 16.09 -27.54 -2.58
N VAL A 369 16.37 -28.29 -1.53
CA VAL A 369 15.40 -28.78 -0.56
C VAL A 369 15.65 -28.07 0.76
N SER A 370 14.60 -27.69 1.46
CA SER A 370 14.67 -27.09 2.78
C SER A 370 13.65 -27.69 3.75
N ASP A 371 14.02 -27.71 5.03
CA ASP A 371 13.10 -28.06 6.11
C ASP A 371 12.15 -26.91 6.44
N ASP A 372 11.09 -27.22 7.20
CA ASP A 372 10.06 -26.27 7.58
C ASP A 372 10.64 -25.18 8.49
N GLY A 373 10.93 -24.01 7.90
CA GLY A 373 11.60 -22.88 8.54
C GLY A 373 12.98 -22.54 8.00
N PHE A 374 13.42 -23.15 6.90
CA PHE A 374 14.64 -22.80 6.17
C PHE A 374 15.93 -22.80 7.01
N LYS A 375 15.98 -23.61 8.07
CA LYS A 375 17.15 -23.74 8.94
C LYS A 375 18.26 -24.59 8.31
N SER A 376 17.87 -25.49 7.41
CA SER A 376 18.79 -26.34 6.67
C SER A 376 18.36 -26.42 5.20
N THR A 377 19.34 -26.36 4.32
CA THR A 377 19.16 -26.54 2.88
C THR A 377 20.09 -27.62 2.37
N VAL A 378 19.64 -28.39 1.37
CA VAL A 378 20.48 -29.37 0.67
C VAL A 378 20.13 -29.39 -0.81
N ASP A 379 21.17 -29.36 -1.63
CA ASP A 379 21.05 -29.53 -3.07
C ASP A 379 20.97 -31.02 -3.42
N LEU A 380 19.94 -31.39 -4.16
CA LEU A 380 19.62 -32.78 -4.49
C LEU A 380 19.56 -32.96 -6.01
N ALA A 381 20.62 -33.53 -6.58
CA ALA A 381 20.68 -33.87 -8.00
C ALA A 381 19.66 -34.96 -8.38
N VAL A 382 19.37 -35.06 -9.68
CA VAL A 382 18.43 -36.06 -10.24
C VAL A 382 18.88 -37.47 -9.89
N GLY A 383 17.93 -38.30 -9.42
CA GLY A 383 18.17 -39.68 -9.01
C GLY A 383 19.00 -39.83 -7.73
N ARG A 384 19.25 -38.73 -7.01
CA ARG A 384 19.96 -38.76 -5.72
C ARG A 384 18.97 -38.73 -4.57
N LYS A 385 19.45 -39.24 -3.44
CA LYS A 385 18.72 -39.34 -2.18
C LYS A 385 19.46 -38.57 -1.08
N ALA A 386 18.69 -37.89 -0.24
CA ALA A 386 19.15 -37.28 1.00
C ALA A 386 18.44 -37.91 2.20
N GLU A 387 19.14 -38.04 3.32
CA GLU A 387 18.56 -38.45 4.60
C GLU A 387 18.80 -37.36 5.65
N LYS A 388 17.82 -37.11 6.52
CA LYS A 388 17.94 -36.18 7.64
C LYS A 388 17.33 -36.80 8.89
N VAL A 389 18.06 -36.72 10.00
CA VAL A 389 17.50 -37.00 11.32
C VAL A 389 16.72 -35.76 11.77
N VAL A 390 15.43 -35.93 11.97
CA VAL A 390 14.51 -34.91 12.51
C VAL A 390 14.42 -35.13 14.00
N SER A 391 14.65 -34.06 14.77
CA SER A 391 14.51 -34.04 16.22
C SER A 391 13.48 -32.97 16.60
N LEU A 392 12.37 -33.41 17.21
CA LEU A 392 11.29 -32.55 17.66
C LEU A 392 11.24 -32.57 19.18
N LYS A 393 11.14 -31.40 19.79
CA LYS A 393 10.85 -31.27 21.23
C LYS A 393 9.37 -30.97 21.42
N ALA A 394 8.70 -31.74 22.27
CA ALA A 394 7.34 -31.50 22.71
C ALA A 394 7.39 -30.85 24.10
N SER A 395 6.88 -29.63 24.18
CA SER A 395 6.58 -28.94 25.43
C SER A 395 5.16 -29.27 25.87
N ILE A 396 4.95 -29.51 27.16
CA ILE A 396 3.64 -29.84 27.72
C ILE A 396 3.02 -28.57 28.28
N ASP A 397 1.78 -28.26 27.85
CA ASP A 397 1.04 -27.12 28.36
C ASP A 397 0.80 -27.23 29.87
N GLU A 398 0.74 -26.09 30.57
CA GLU A 398 0.39 -26.04 31.98
C GLU A 398 -0.93 -26.80 32.26
N GLY A 399 -0.90 -27.70 33.25
CA GLY A 399 -2.04 -28.51 33.66
C GLY A 399 -2.23 -29.84 32.91
N LYS A 400 -1.35 -30.19 31.96
CA LYS A 400 -1.30 -31.53 31.35
C LYS A 400 -0.14 -32.34 31.90
N SER A 401 -0.25 -33.66 31.87
CA SER A 401 0.83 -34.55 32.32
C SER A 401 1.64 -35.11 31.14
N ILE A 402 2.94 -35.35 31.36
CA ILE A 402 3.80 -36.12 30.44
C ILE A 402 3.26 -37.52 30.19
N GLU A 403 2.50 -38.06 31.14
CA GLU A 403 1.87 -39.36 31.04
C GLU A 403 0.75 -39.39 29.99
N ASP A 404 -0.04 -38.31 29.86
CA ASP A 404 -1.04 -38.19 28.79
C ASP A 404 -0.40 -38.18 27.40
N PHE A 405 0.75 -37.51 27.27
CA PHE A 405 1.54 -37.52 26.04
C PHE A 405 2.09 -38.91 25.75
N ARG A 406 2.65 -39.58 26.76
CA ARG A 406 3.15 -40.96 26.66
C ARG A 406 2.05 -41.92 26.20
N GLN A 407 0.85 -41.85 26.77
CA GLN A 407 -0.29 -42.68 26.36
C GLN A 407 -0.70 -42.43 24.90
N LYS A 408 -0.63 -41.19 24.41
CA LYS A 408 -0.89 -40.88 22.98
C LYS A 408 0.15 -41.51 22.05
N VAL A 409 1.41 -41.51 22.47
CA VAL A 409 2.51 -42.17 21.74
C VAL A 409 2.32 -43.68 21.76
N GLU A 410 2.08 -44.28 22.92
CA GLU A 410 1.92 -45.74 23.07
C GLU A 410 0.71 -46.29 22.31
N SER A 411 -0.41 -45.55 22.32
CA SER A 411 -1.60 -45.90 21.55
C SER A 411 -1.44 -45.68 20.03
N GLY A 412 -0.32 -45.13 19.57
CA GLY A 412 -0.08 -44.80 18.16
C GLY A 412 -1.02 -43.74 17.59
N LYS A 413 -1.65 -42.95 18.47
CA LYS A 413 -2.57 -41.86 18.13
C LYS A 413 -1.83 -40.56 17.81
N LEU A 414 -0.54 -40.46 18.17
CA LEU A 414 0.26 -39.30 17.81
C LEU A 414 0.63 -39.33 16.31
N ILE A 415 0.07 -38.37 15.57
CA ILE A 415 0.37 -38.15 14.16
C ILE A 415 0.98 -36.76 14.02
N ILE A 416 2.18 -36.69 13.46
CA ILE A 416 2.93 -35.45 13.24
C ILE A 416 2.99 -35.21 11.73
N PRO A 417 2.42 -34.10 11.21
CA PRO A 417 2.64 -33.74 9.82
C PRO A 417 4.10 -33.31 9.64
N TYR A 418 4.85 -34.02 8.81
CA TYR A 418 6.19 -33.61 8.39
C TYR A 418 6.14 -33.03 6.98
N ARG A 419 6.78 -31.87 6.81
CA ARG A 419 6.73 -31.06 5.61
C ARG A 419 8.15 -30.75 5.15
N VAL A 420 8.35 -30.79 3.85
CA VAL A 420 9.57 -30.34 3.19
C VAL A 420 9.18 -29.42 2.05
N VAL A 421 9.89 -28.30 1.94
CA VAL A 421 9.74 -27.33 0.84
C VAL A 421 10.94 -27.49 -0.09
N TYR A 422 10.72 -27.42 -1.40
CA TYR A 422 11.79 -27.51 -2.37
C TYR A 422 11.50 -26.62 -3.59
N HIS A 423 12.53 -26.23 -4.31
CA HIS A 423 12.39 -25.53 -5.59
C HIS A 423 13.41 -26.07 -6.59
N LYS A 424 13.12 -25.90 -7.88
CA LYS A 424 14.07 -26.21 -8.95
C LYS A 424 15.30 -25.29 -8.82
N GLN A 425 16.50 -25.82 -9.04
CA GLN A 425 17.70 -24.99 -9.13
C GLN A 425 17.68 -24.16 -10.43
N GLY A 426 18.02 -22.86 -10.33
CA GLY A 426 18.01 -21.92 -11.45
C GLY A 426 17.09 -20.71 -11.22
N GLU A 427 16.64 -20.09 -12.30
CA GLU A 427 15.81 -18.89 -12.28
C GLU A 427 14.32 -19.19 -11.97
N ASN A 428 13.66 -18.24 -11.30
CA ASN A 428 12.27 -18.31 -10.80
C ASN A 428 12.00 -19.44 -9.79
N GLN A 429 12.27 -19.16 -8.52
CA GLN A 429 12.00 -20.08 -7.39
C GLN A 429 10.50 -20.28 -7.18
N GLU A 430 9.88 -21.15 -7.96
CA GLU A 430 8.56 -21.69 -7.62
C GLU A 430 8.73 -22.77 -6.54
N PHE A 431 8.29 -22.46 -5.33
CA PHE A 431 8.35 -23.38 -4.21
C PHE A 431 7.22 -24.42 -4.29
N MET A 432 7.61 -25.67 -4.12
CA MET A 432 6.75 -26.83 -4.02
C MET A 432 6.91 -27.45 -2.62
N GLN A 433 5.88 -28.12 -2.13
CA GLN A 433 5.95 -28.84 -0.86
C GLN A 433 5.51 -30.29 -0.99
N VAL A 434 6.19 -31.17 -0.25
CA VAL A 434 5.78 -32.55 -0.04
C VAL A 434 5.52 -32.75 1.46
N LYS A 435 4.34 -33.28 1.79
CA LYS A 435 3.92 -33.56 3.16
C LYS A 435 3.80 -35.08 3.36
N LYS A 436 4.16 -35.54 4.55
CA LYS A 436 3.90 -36.91 4.99
C LYS A 436 3.50 -36.90 6.46
N ASN A 437 2.40 -37.57 6.77
CA ASN A 437 2.01 -37.79 8.16
C ASN A 437 2.91 -38.87 8.77
N VAL A 438 3.50 -38.58 9.92
CA VAL A 438 4.38 -39.49 10.66
C VAL A 438 3.61 -39.98 11.87
N ARG A 439 3.26 -41.26 11.87
CA ARG A 439 2.69 -41.90 13.06
C ARG A 439 3.84 -42.29 13.98
N VAL A 440 3.79 -41.81 15.20
CA VAL A 440 4.79 -42.07 16.23
C VAL A 440 4.24 -43.10 17.22
N ARG A 441 5.04 -44.13 17.49
CA ARG A 441 4.83 -45.12 18.55
C ARG A 441 6.05 -45.13 19.47
N ALA A 442 5.91 -45.74 20.65
CA ALA A 442 6.99 -45.80 21.63
C ALA A 442 8.31 -46.35 21.05
N THR A 443 8.23 -47.33 20.14
CA THR A 443 9.39 -48.02 19.57
C THR A 443 9.48 -47.93 18.05
N SER A 444 8.63 -47.15 17.38
CA SER A 444 8.65 -47.06 15.92
C SER A 444 8.01 -45.80 15.37
N VAL A 445 8.41 -45.45 14.14
CA VAL A 445 7.78 -44.44 13.31
C VAL A 445 7.46 -45.01 11.95
N GLU A 446 6.31 -44.62 11.42
CA GLU A 446 5.89 -44.98 10.08
C GLU A 446 5.25 -43.79 9.38
N GLY A 447 5.54 -43.63 8.09
CA GLY A 447 4.83 -42.70 7.25
C GLY A 447 3.44 -43.25 6.93
N VAL A 448 2.39 -42.50 7.28
CA VAL A 448 1.01 -42.81 6.92
C VAL A 448 0.55 -41.92 5.77
N SER A 449 -0.35 -42.43 4.94
CA SER A 449 -0.90 -41.69 3.79
C SER A 449 -1.99 -40.72 4.21
#